data_AF-A0A958V6N5-F1
#
_entry.id   AF-A0A958V6N5-F1
#
_cell.length_a   1.000
_cell.length_b   1.000
_cell.length_c   1.000
_cell.angle_alpha   90.00
_cell.angle_beta   90.00
_cell.angle_gamma   90.00
#
_symmetry.space_group_name_H-M   'P 1'
#
loop_
_entity.id
_entity.type
_entity.pdbx_description
1 polymer ?
#
loop_
_entity_poly.entity_id
_entity_poly.type
_entity_poly.pdbx_seq_one_letter_code
_entity_poly.pdbx_strand_id
1 'polypeptide(L)'
;MKSVHLIIILLFLASCNREKIKLGIKLEPGSKHITEAKILIGENGQFGRMEFTIEDEVVSADESGTHQMNFYYRRMSMEIQGQSYDSDFPDQGQFSRLVHQQLSFLFNKPMKGIVKSNGETKIIEDFTQWPGYDELNPKIAKSFEESFSHRNISLPTDEITEGDSWTANVERESNGMLMDMDMTYTLKSVSDDEIVIDLRGTMKSKSGMSMTGNITGEMILDGQTHYNKSVKMDFDMKAQGQSIPMSIVMETTKEE
;
A
#
# COMPACT_ATOMS: atom_id res chain seq x y z
N MET A 1 -51.31 -47.10 -26.58
CA MET A 1 -50.18 -46.47 -27.31
C MET A 1 -50.52 -45.00 -27.51
N LYS A 2 -49.82 -43.98 -27.02
CA LYS A 2 -48.54 -43.82 -26.32
C LYS A 2 -48.71 -42.62 -25.39
N SER A 3 -48.35 -42.76 -24.12
CA SER A 3 -48.14 -41.63 -23.22
C SER A 3 -46.80 -40.99 -23.57
N VAL A 4 -46.79 -39.69 -23.89
CA VAL A 4 -45.56 -38.91 -24.05
C VAL A 4 -45.39 -38.07 -22.78
N HIS A 5 -44.40 -38.42 -21.97
CA HIS A 5 -44.01 -37.64 -20.80
C HIS A 5 -43.23 -36.41 -21.25
N LEU A 6 -43.73 -35.23 -20.90
CA LEU A 6 -43.04 -33.95 -21.04
C LEU A 6 -42.06 -33.81 -19.87
N ILE A 7 -40.76 -33.97 -20.11
CA ILE A 7 -39.70 -33.69 -19.13
C ILE A 7 -39.43 -32.18 -19.20
N ILE A 8 -39.88 -31.43 -18.19
CA ILE A 8 -39.47 -30.04 -17.97
C ILE A 8 -38.14 -30.09 -17.22
N ILE A 9 -37.04 -29.76 -17.92
CA ILE A 9 -35.75 -29.49 -17.31
C ILE A 9 -35.81 -28.06 -16.75
N LEU A 10 -36.10 -27.94 -15.45
CA LEU A 10 -35.88 -26.70 -14.70
C LEU A 10 -34.36 -26.54 -14.52
N LEU A 11 -33.73 -25.83 -15.45
CA LEU A 11 -32.44 -25.21 -15.21
C LEU A 11 -32.65 -24.11 -14.16
N PHE A 12 -32.40 -24.46 -12.89
CA PHE A 12 -32.16 -23.49 -11.84
C PHE A 12 -30.88 -22.73 -12.22
N LEU A 13 -31.04 -21.65 -13.00
CA LEU A 13 -30.12 -20.53 -12.91
C LEU A 13 -30.34 -19.94 -11.53
N ALA A 14 -29.64 -20.48 -10.53
CA ALA A 14 -29.42 -19.76 -9.30
C ALA A 14 -28.61 -18.52 -9.69
N SER A 15 -29.31 -17.44 -10.05
CA SER A 15 -28.76 -16.11 -9.86
C SER A 15 -28.47 -16.02 -8.36
N CYS A 16 -27.24 -16.32 -7.97
CA CYS A 16 -26.72 -15.87 -6.70
C CYS A 16 -26.92 -14.36 -6.72
N ASN A 17 -27.93 -13.89 -5.99
CA ASN A 17 -28.07 -12.48 -5.68
C ASN A 17 -26.93 -12.18 -4.70
N ARG A 18 -25.72 -12.02 -5.22
CA ARG A 18 -24.54 -11.71 -4.43
C ARG A 18 -24.76 -10.32 -3.85
N GLU A 19 -24.59 -10.20 -2.54
CA GLU A 19 -24.78 -8.95 -1.84
C GLU A 19 -23.80 -7.91 -2.40
N LYS A 20 -24.34 -6.72 -2.68
CA LYS A 20 -23.56 -5.60 -3.18
C LYS A 20 -22.98 -4.84 -1.99
N ILE A 21 -21.70 -4.52 -2.08
CA ILE A 21 -21.00 -3.69 -1.10
C ILE A 21 -20.44 -2.45 -1.79
N LYS A 22 -20.54 -1.31 -1.11
CA LYS A 22 -19.79 -0.11 -1.46
C LYS A 22 -18.55 -0.01 -0.58
N LEU A 23 -17.38 -0.22 -1.18
CA LEU A 23 -16.11 -0.02 -0.48
C LEU A 23 -15.86 1.47 -0.23
N GLY A 24 -15.19 1.77 0.87
CA GLY A 24 -14.89 3.14 1.25
C GLY A 24 -14.37 3.24 2.67
N ILE A 25 -13.23 3.91 2.84
CA ILE A 25 -12.55 4.12 4.13
C ILE A 25 -13.46 4.93 5.05
N LYS A 26 -13.61 4.47 6.30
CA LYS A 26 -14.39 5.10 7.36
C LYS A 26 -13.58 5.07 8.66
N LEU A 27 -12.83 6.14 8.92
CA LEU A 27 -12.00 6.24 10.12
C LEU A 27 -12.58 7.25 11.11
N GLU A 28 -12.46 6.92 12.40
CA GLU A 28 -12.97 7.77 13.48
C GLU A 28 -11.93 8.85 13.85
N PRO A 29 -12.34 10.13 14.01
CA PRO A 29 -11.45 11.14 14.57
C PRO A 29 -10.88 10.73 15.93
N GLY A 30 -9.59 10.99 16.13
CA GLY A 30 -8.83 10.57 17.30
C GLY A 30 -8.33 9.13 17.26
N SER A 31 -8.78 8.30 16.31
CA SER A 31 -8.21 6.95 16.16
C SER A 31 -6.78 7.01 15.64
N LYS A 32 -5.97 6.05 16.11
CA LYS A 32 -4.60 5.87 15.70
C LYS A 32 -4.39 4.48 15.15
N HIS A 33 -3.56 4.37 14.13
CA HIS A 33 -3.27 3.12 13.43
C HIS A 33 -1.77 2.98 13.26
N ILE A 34 -1.23 1.85 13.69
CA ILE A 34 0.19 1.51 13.53
C ILE A 34 0.32 0.53 12.40
N THR A 35 1.00 0.93 11.34
CA THR A 35 1.39 0.06 10.22
C THR A 35 2.86 -0.35 10.37
N GLU A 36 3.10 -1.65 10.44
CA GLU A 36 4.41 -2.26 10.34
C GLU A 36 4.59 -2.83 8.94
N ALA A 37 5.59 -2.34 8.21
CA ALA A 37 5.89 -2.78 6.86
C ALA A 37 7.25 -3.46 6.82
N LYS A 38 7.32 -4.62 6.16
CA LYS A 38 8.54 -5.39 5.92
C LYS A 38 8.73 -5.59 4.42
N ILE A 39 9.90 -5.24 3.93
CA ILE A 39 10.31 -5.39 2.54
C ILE A 39 11.54 -6.29 2.49
N LEU A 40 11.46 -7.36 1.70
CA LEU A 40 12.56 -8.28 1.43
C LEU A 40 12.94 -8.16 -0.05
N ILE A 41 14.22 -7.92 -0.34
CA ILE A 41 14.77 -7.83 -1.69
C ILE A 41 15.73 -9.00 -1.94
N GLY A 42 15.50 -9.74 -3.01
CA GLY A 42 16.14 -11.03 -3.27
C GLY A 42 15.51 -12.16 -2.46
N GLU A 43 15.94 -13.39 -2.73
CA GLU A 43 15.45 -14.55 -1.99
C GLU A 43 15.71 -14.35 -0.49
N ASN A 44 14.64 -14.38 0.31
CA ASN A 44 14.68 -14.17 1.77
C ASN A 44 15.42 -12.89 2.23
N GLY A 45 15.44 -11.85 1.38
CA GLY A 45 16.07 -10.56 1.69
C GLY A 45 17.59 -10.53 1.54
N GLN A 46 18.19 -11.46 0.78
CA GLN A 46 19.65 -11.54 0.60
C GLN A 46 20.29 -10.27 0.03
N PHE A 47 19.55 -9.48 -0.75
CA PHE A 47 20.04 -8.21 -1.31
C PHE A 47 19.65 -7.02 -0.45
N GLY A 48 18.57 -7.15 0.32
CA GLY A 48 18.26 -6.22 1.38
C GLY A 48 16.99 -6.56 2.14
N ARG A 49 16.90 -6.00 3.35
CA ARG A 49 15.72 -6.03 4.21
C ARG A 49 15.44 -4.63 4.70
N MET A 50 14.19 -4.22 4.67
CA MET A 50 13.75 -2.94 5.23
C MET A 50 12.52 -3.16 6.08
N GLU A 51 12.47 -2.52 7.22
CA GLU A 51 11.34 -2.53 8.14
C GLU A 51 10.98 -1.10 8.51
N PHE A 52 9.70 -0.77 8.45
CA PHE A 52 9.16 0.56 8.74
C PHE A 52 8.03 0.45 9.74
N THR A 53 7.97 1.39 10.68
CA THR A 53 6.80 1.60 11.53
C THR A 53 6.25 2.99 11.23
N ILE A 54 5.01 3.03 10.78
CA ILE A 54 4.28 4.26 10.47
C ILE A 54 3.09 4.34 11.42
N GLU A 55 2.91 5.49 12.06
CA GLU A 55 1.70 5.80 12.82
C GLU A 55 0.86 6.81 12.04
N ASP A 56 -0.42 6.49 11.93
CA ASP A 56 -1.45 7.27 11.29
C ASP A 56 -2.45 7.74 12.35
N GLU A 57 -2.57 9.05 12.57
CA GLU A 57 -3.53 9.65 13.50
C GLU A 57 -4.62 10.39 12.71
N VAL A 58 -5.88 10.07 12.97
CA VAL A 58 -7.02 10.71 12.31
C VAL A 58 -7.38 11.99 13.05
N VAL A 59 -7.14 13.14 12.42
CA VAL A 59 -7.40 14.47 13.02
C VAL A 59 -8.88 14.82 12.91
N SER A 60 -9.48 14.60 11.74
CA SER A 60 -10.89 14.91 11.49
C SER A 60 -11.43 14.09 10.32
N ALA A 61 -12.74 13.86 10.29
CA ALA A 61 -13.45 13.27 9.16
C ALA A 61 -14.66 14.15 8.80
N ASP A 62 -14.91 14.35 7.52
CA ASP A 62 -16.11 15.05 7.04
C ASP A 62 -17.21 14.08 6.55
N GLU A 63 -18.38 14.62 6.24
CA GLU A 63 -19.53 13.84 5.76
C GLU A 63 -19.29 13.13 4.42
N SER A 64 -18.29 13.56 3.64
CA SER A 64 -17.92 12.92 2.38
C SER A 64 -17.01 11.69 2.57
N GLY A 65 -16.60 11.42 3.81
CA GLY A 65 -15.59 10.41 4.14
C GLY A 65 -14.18 10.87 3.76
N THR A 66 -13.92 12.18 3.75
CA THR A 66 -12.57 12.72 3.63
C THR A 66 -11.99 12.92 5.02
N HIS A 67 -10.80 12.34 5.22
CA HIS A 67 -10.10 12.32 6.50
C HIS A 67 -8.86 13.21 6.42
N GLN A 68 -8.68 14.12 7.38
CA GLN A 68 -7.39 14.76 7.62
C GLN A 68 -6.63 13.92 8.62
N MET A 69 -5.36 13.67 8.35
CA MET A 69 -4.55 12.75 9.13
C MET A 69 -3.14 13.33 9.34
N ASN A 70 -2.57 13.04 10.51
CA ASN A 70 -1.16 13.17 10.78
C ASN A 70 -0.47 11.82 10.56
N PHE A 71 0.72 11.86 9.98
CA PHE A 71 1.52 10.68 9.70
C PHE A 71 2.88 10.81 10.35
N TYR A 72 3.33 9.75 10.99
CA TYR A 72 4.61 9.73 11.70
C TYR A 72 5.42 8.51 11.25
N TYR A 73 6.61 8.74 10.72
CA TYR A 73 7.60 7.68 10.67
C TYR A 73 8.15 7.49 12.07
N ARG A 74 7.83 6.37 12.71
CA ARG A 74 8.26 6.06 14.07
C ARG A 74 9.63 5.40 14.07
N ARG A 75 9.80 4.40 13.21
CA ARG A 75 11.02 3.61 13.11
C ARG A 75 11.33 3.22 11.68
N MET A 76 12.62 3.14 11.37
CA MET A 76 13.12 2.51 10.15
C MET A 76 14.35 1.68 10.48
N SER A 77 14.36 0.44 10.00
CA SER A 77 15.53 -0.44 10.02
C SER A 77 15.81 -0.92 8.61
N MET A 78 17.09 -0.98 8.24
CA MET A 78 17.52 -1.52 6.95
C MET A 78 18.81 -2.30 7.06
N GLU A 79 18.90 -3.36 6.26
CA GLU A 79 20.10 -4.14 6.01
C GLU A 79 20.27 -4.23 4.49
N ILE A 80 21.37 -3.71 3.95
CA ILE A 80 21.67 -3.73 2.51
C ILE A 80 23.13 -4.14 2.35
N GLN A 81 23.38 -5.26 1.66
CA GLN A 81 24.74 -5.75 1.36
C GLN A 81 25.70 -5.76 2.57
N GLY A 82 25.20 -6.14 3.74
CA GLY A 82 25.98 -6.20 4.99
C GLY A 82 26.20 -4.86 5.69
N GLN A 83 25.63 -3.76 5.18
CA GLN A 83 25.53 -2.48 5.88
C GLN A 83 24.16 -2.36 6.54
N SER A 84 24.11 -1.84 7.77
CA SER A 84 22.87 -1.69 8.52
C SER A 84 22.65 -0.28 9.02
N TYR A 85 21.38 0.10 9.11
CA TYR A 85 20.91 1.31 9.75
C TYR A 85 19.65 0.98 10.57
N ASP A 86 19.55 1.55 11.76
CA ASP A 86 18.39 1.47 12.64
C ASP A 86 18.18 2.87 13.22
N SER A 87 16.99 3.45 13.06
CA SER A 87 16.68 4.79 13.53
C SER A 87 16.79 4.94 15.04
N ASP A 88 16.62 3.86 15.80
CA ASP A 88 16.75 3.88 17.26
C ASP A 88 18.21 3.76 17.71
N PHE A 89 19.09 3.30 16.81
CA PHE A 89 20.53 3.13 17.06
C PHE A 89 21.37 3.68 15.88
N PRO A 90 21.35 5.00 15.62
CA PRO A 90 21.93 5.58 14.40
C PRO A 90 23.47 5.62 14.35
N ASP A 91 24.16 5.34 15.46
CA ASP A 91 25.62 5.51 15.57
C ASP A 91 26.46 4.24 15.35
N GLN A 92 25.86 3.16 14.86
CA GLN A 92 26.49 1.83 14.70
C GLN A 92 27.57 1.74 13.59
N GLY A 93 27.87 2.83 12.90
CA GLY A 93 28.90 2.84 11.86
C GLY A 93 28.84 4.09 10.98
N GLN A 94 29.79 4.20 10.04
CA GLN A 94 29.80 5.32 9.09
C GLN A 94 28.54 5.34 8.22
N PHE A 95 28.12 4.18 7.70
CA PHE A 95 26.90 4.07 6.90
C PHE A 95 25.66 4.49 7.70
N SER A 96 25.46 3.92 8.90
CA SER A 96 24.32 4.24 9.78
C SER A 96 24.22 5.75 10.06
N ARG A 97 25.34 6.41 10.38
CA ARG A 97 25.38 7.86 10.61
C ARG A 97 25.04 8.67 9.36
N LEU A 98 25.52 8.27 8.19
CA LEU A 98 25.21 8.95 6.93
C LEU A 98 23.72 8.83 6.56
N VAL A 99 23.14 7.64 6.71
CA VAL A 99 21.71 7.43 6.48
C VAL A 99 20.89 8.22 7.49
N HIS A 100 21.26 8.19 8.77
CA HIS A 100 20.60 8.98 9.81
C HIS A 100 20.64 10.47 9.52
N GLN A 101 21.79 11.01 9.12
CA GLN A 101 21.92 12.42 8.77
C GLN A 101 20.94 12.81 7.65
N GLN A 102 20.70 11.93 6.69
CA GLN A 102 19.76 12.19 5.59
C GLN A 102 18.30 11.99 5.96
N LEU A 103 17.96 11.09 6.88
CA LEU A 103 16.56 10.70 7.14
C LEU A 103 16.03 11.15 8.50
N SER A 104 16.90 11.58 9.41
CA SER A 104 16.55 11.95 10.80
C SER A 104 15.39 12.95 10.87
N PHE A 105 15.31 13.84 9.88
CA PHE A 105 14.30 14.89 9.82
C PHE A 105 12.86 14.35 9.72
N LEU A 106 12.67 13.11 9.24
CA LEU A 106 11.37 12.47 9.01
C LEU A 106 10.77 11.86 10.27
N PHE A 107 11.61 11.46 11.22
CA PHE A 107 11.15 10.66 12.33
C PHE A 107 10.42 11.51 13.36
N ASN A 108 9.31 10.98 13.86
CA ASN A 108 8.51 11.54 14.94
C ASN A 108 7.98 12.96 14.70
N LYS A 109 7.92 13.41 13.45
CA LYS A 109 7.26 14.65 13.06
C LYS A 109 5.94 14.35 12.35
N PRO A 110 4.85 15.06 12.68
CA PRO A 110 3.61 14.91 11.95
C PRO A 110 3.79 15.45 10.53
N MET A 111 3.51 14.63 9.54
CA MET A 111 3.23 15.09 8.18
C MET A 111 1.72 15.10 7.99
N LYS A 112 1.18 16.22 7.53
CA LYS A 112 -0.26 16.34 7.28
C LYS A 112 -0.63 15.81 5.91
N GLY A 113 -1.70 15.05 5.84
CA GLY A 113 -2.28 14.63 4.58
C GLY A 113 -3.79 14.41 4.66
N ILE A 114 -4.35 14.12 3.49
CA ILE A 114 -5.76 13.85 3.28
C ILE A 114 -5.90 12.42 2.75
N VAL A 115 -6.86 11.68 3.28
CA VAL A 115 -7.28 10.36 2.78
C VAL A 115 -8.78 10.41 2.46
N LYS A 116 -9.13 10.24 1.18
CA LYS A 116 -10.52 10.19 0.75
C LYS A 116 -11.12 8.81 0.98
N SER A 117 -12.44 8.72 0.96
CA SER A 117 -13.17 7.46 1.13
C SER A 117 -12.78 6.41 0.10
N ASN A 118 -12.45 6.79 -1.14
CA ASN A 118 -11.96 5.88 -2.18
C ASN A 118 -10.49 5.47 -2.04
N GLY A 119 -9.82 5.85 -0.95
CA GLY A 119 -8.40 5.57 -0.71
C GLY A 119 -7.42 6.52 -1.42
N GLU A 120 -7.88 7.51 -2.20
CA GLU A 120 -6.98 8.52 -2.75
C GLU A 120 -6.33 9.34 -1.63
N THR A 121 -5.00 9.49 -1.70
CA THR A 121 -4.22 10.20 -0.69
C THR A 121 -3.45 11.37 -1.25
N LYS A 122 -3.30 12.42 -0.44
CA LYS A 122 -2.54 13.61 -0.78
C LYS A 122 -1.82 14.16 0.44
N ILE A 123 -0.51 14.42 0.33
CA ILE A 123 0.19 15.25 1.33
C ILE A 123 -0.27 16.71 1.18
N ILE A 124 -0.53 17.36 2.30
CA ILE A 124 -0.78 18.81 2.39
C ILE A 124 0.26 19.53 3.25
N GLU A 125 1.29 18.81 3.70
CA GLU A 125 2.45 19.34 4.41
C GLU A 125 3.30 20.24 3.49
N ASP A 126 3.78 21.35 4.04
CA ASP A 126 4.74 22.22 3.35
C ASP A 126 6.15 21.91 3.85
N PHE A 127 6.83 20.99 3.15
CA PHE A 127 8.20 20.60 3.50
C PHE A 127 9.18 21.77 3.41
N THR A 128 8.89 22.84 2.67
CA THR A 128 9.79 24.01 2.58
C THR A 128 10.01 24.70 3.93
N GLN A 129 9.07 24.52 4.86
CA GLN A 129 9.13 25.09 6.20
C GLN A 129 9.87 24.19 7.20
N TRP A 130 10.32 23.00 6.78
CA TRP A 130 10.99 22.08 7.68
C TRP A 130 12.44 22.49 7.94
N PRO A 131 12.93 22.38 9.19
CA PRO A 131 14.33 22.64 9.50
C PRO A 131 15.25 21.75 8.65
N GLY A 132 16.22 22.38 7.99
CA GLY A 132 17.15 21.69 7.09
C GLY A 132 16.60 21.44 5.69
N TYR A 133 15.46 22.00 5.27
CA TYR A 133 14.92 21.85 3.91
C TYR A 133 15.92 22.19 2.79
N ASP A 134 16.77 23.21 2.98
CA ASP A 134 17.81 23.57 2.00
C ASP A 134 18.96 22.53 1.94
N GLU A 135 19.21 21.82 3.04
CA GLU A 135 20.15 20.69 3.12
C GLU A 135 19.50 19.37 2.66
N LEU A 136 18.19 19.30 2.76
CA LEU A 136 17.29 18.30 2.22
C LEU A 136 17.35 18.40 0.71
N ASN A 137 17.75 17.33 0.05
CA ASN A 137 17.69 17.29 -1.40
C ASN A 137 16.20 17.38 -1.81
N PRO A 138 15.74 18.40 -2.57
CA PRO A 138 14.33 18.52 -2.96
C PRO A 138 13.77 17.27 -3.67
N LYS A 139 14.66 16.45 -4.24
CA LYS A 139 14.31 15.13 -4.80
C LYS A 139 13.83 14.12 -3.75
N ILE A 140 14.40 14.16 -2.54
CA ILE A 140 14.01 13.31 -1.41
C ILE A 140 12.60 13.68 -0.95
N ALA A 141 12.32 14.98 -0.75
CA ALA A 141 10.99 15.46 -0.39
C ALA A 141 9.92 15.07 -1.42
N LYS A 142 10.20 15.27 -2.72
CA LYS A 142 9.32 14.85 -3.82
C LYS A 142 9.07 13.34 -3.83
N SER A 143 10.11 12.53 -3.63
CA SER A 143 9.99 11.07 -3.57
C SER A 143 9.12 10.61 -2.39
N PHE A 144 9.17 11.31 -1.25
CA PHE A 144 8.28 11.04 -0.11
C PHE A 144 6.83 11.41 -0.41
N GLU A 145 6.59 12.58 -0.99
CA GLU A 145 5.25 13.00 -1.40
C GLU A 145 4.62 11.99 -2.38
N GLU A 146 5.39 11.51 -3.35
CA GLU A 146 4.95 10.50 -4.30
C GLU A 146 4.73 9.14 -3.64
N SER A 147 5.62 8.70 -2.75
CA SER A 147 5.46 7.43 -2.03
C SER A 147 4.20 7.43 -1.16
N PHE A 148 3.94 8.57 -0.50
CA PHE A 148 2.75 8.75 0.32
C PHE A 148 1.47 8.76 -0.53
N SER A 149 1.46 9.49 -1.64
CA SER A 149 0.25 9.67 -2.47
C SER A 149 -0.29 8.35 -3.06
N HIS A 150 0.52 7.29 -3.02
CA HIS A 150 0.17 5.95 -3.50
C HIS A 150 0.13 4.90 -2.38
N ARG A 151 0.06 5.31 -1.10
CA ARG A 151 0.13 4.38 0.04
C ARG A 151 -1.13 3.53 0.23
N ASN A 152 -2.27 4.05 -0.21
CA ASN A 152 -3.55 3.36 -0.15
C ASN A 152 -3.96 2.85 -1.54
N ILE A 153 -4.76 1.79 -1.53
CA ILE A 153 -5.41 1.26 -2.72
C ILE A 153 -6.46 2.23 -3.24
N SER A 154 -6.59 2.33 -4.56
CA SER A 154 -7.76 2.96 -5.16
C SER A 154 -8.95 2.00 -5.09
N LEU A 155 -9.91 2.33 -4.23
CA LEU A 155 -11.17 1.59 -4.09
C LEU A 155 -12.14 1.96 -5.24
N PRO A 156 -12.99 1.02 -5.68
CA PRO A 156 -13.95 1.28 -6.75
C PRO A 156 -15.02 2.28 -6.28
N THR A 157 -15.48 3.13 -7.19
CA THR A 157 -16.52 4.13 -6.90
C THR A 157 -17.93 3.54 -6.84
N ASP A 158 -18.14 2.48 -7.62
CA ASP A 158 -19.42 1.79 -7.75
C ASP A 158 -19.52 0.62 -6.75
N GLU A 159 -20.74 0.21 -6.47
CA GLU A 159 -20.99 -1.02 -5.71
C GLU A 159 -20.48 -2.23 -6.47
N ILE A 160 -19.87 -3.15 -5.73
CA ILE A 160 -19.30 -4.39 -6.26
C ILE A 160 -19.85 -5.60 -5.50
N THR A 161 -19.71 -6.77 -6.09
CA THR A 161 -20.03 -8.07 -5.52
C THR A 161 -18.80 -8.97 -5.51
N GLU A 162 -18.80 -10.03 -4.71
CA GLU A 162 -17.73 -11.03 -4.75
C GLU A 162 -17.50 -11.55 -6.17
N GLY A 163 -16.23 -11.57 -6.60
CA GLY A 163 -15.78 -11.91 -7.94
C GLY A 163 -15.61 -10.71 -8.88
N ASP A 164 -16.19 -9.55 -8.57
CA ASP A 164 -15.98 -8.35 -9.36
C ASP A 164 -14.52 -7.88 -9.25
N SER A 165 -14.05 -7.26 -10.34
CA SER A 165 -12.68 -6.76 -10.43
C SER A 165 -12.64 -5.33 -10.95
N TRP A 166 -11.65 -4.58 -10.47
CA TRP A 166 -11.35 -3.24 -10.95
C TRP A 166 -9.84 -3.09 -11.14
N THR A 167 -9.44 -2.08 -11.90
CA THR A 167 -8.04 -1.83 -12.21
C THR A 167 -7.61 -0.46 -11.72
N ALA A 168 -6.33 -0.33 -11.38
CA ALA A 168 -5.69 0.95 -11.18
C ALA A 168 -4.34 0.95 -11.87
N ASN A 169 -3.98 2.09 -12.45
CA ASN A 169 -2.63 2.35 -12.92
C ASN A 169 -1.94 3.25 -11.91
N VAL A 170 -0.72 2.88 -11.52
CA VAL A 170 0.09 3.62 -10.56
C VAL A 170 1.43 3.91 -11.18
N GLU A 171 1.74 5.19 -11.35
CA GLU A 171 3.06 5.65 -11.75
C GLU A 171 3.87 6.01 -10.50
N ARG A 172 5.07 5.44 -10.34
CA ARG A 172 5.98 5.78 -9.24
C ARG A 172 7.36 6.13 -9.77
N GLU A 173 7.91 7.27 -9.34
CA GLU A 173 9.33 7.56 -9.51
C GLU A 173 10.09 7.01 -8.29
N SER A 174 11.05 6.11 -8.51
CA SER A 174 11.94 5.61 -7.45
C SER A 174 13.37 5.68 -7.92
N ASN A 175 14.22 6.41 -7.18
CA ASN A 175 15.64 6.61 -7.51
C ASN A 175 15.88 7.10 -8.96
N GLY A 176 14.99 7.95 -9.48
CA GLY A 176 15.06 8.47 -10.85
C GLY A 176 14.60 7.49 -11.94
N MET A 177 14.04 6.34 -11.57
CA MET A 177 13.38 5.40 -12.48
C MET A 177 11.87 5.55 -12.35
N LEU A 178 11.21 5.89 -13.46
CA LEU A 178 9.76 5.93 -13.54
C LEU A 178 9.26 4.51 -13.78
N MET A 179 8.47 3.98 -12.85
CA MET A 179 7.83 2.67 -12.91
C MET A 179 6.34 2.85 -13.15
N ASP A 180 5.81 2.07 -14.08
CA ASP A 180 4.39 1.98 -14.39
C ASP A 180 3.86 0.64 -13.90
N MET A 181 2.84 0.67 -13.05
CA MET A 181 2.24 -0.53 -12.45
C MET A 181 0.76 -0.59 -12.82
N ASP A 182 0.41 -1.64 -13.55
CA ASP A 182 -0.97 -1.95 -13.92
C ASP A 182 -1.48 -3.02 -12.95
N MET A 183 -2.37 -2.64 -12.04
CA MET A 183 -2.92 -3.51 -11.00
C MET A 183 -4.38 -3.86 -11.30
N THR A 184 -4.74 -5.11 -11.06
CA THR A 184 -6.10 -5.65 -11.04
C THR A 184 -6.38 -6.16 -9.64
N TYR A 185 -7.50 -5.71 -9.10
CA TYR A 185 -8.01 -6.07 -7.80
C TYR A 185 -9.28 -6.89 -8.00
N THR A 186 -9.44 -7.99 -7.27
CA THR A 186 -10.64 -8.83 -7.33
C THR A 186 -11.20 -9.01 -5.93
N LEU A 187 -12.46 -8.63 -5.71
CA LEU A 187 -13.12 -8.87 -4.42
C LEU A 187 -13.36 -10.37 -4.25
N LYS A 188 -12.82 -10.96 -3.18
CA LYS A 188 -12.89 -12.40 -2.94
C LYS A 188 -13.96 -12.81 -1.97
N SER A 189 -14.02 -12.11 -0.84
CA SER A 189 -15.02 -12.36 0.19
C SER A 189 -15.30 -11.11 1.01
N VAL A 190 -16.52 -11.02 1.53
CA VAL A 190 -16.96 -9.98 2.45
C VAL A 190 -17.51 -10.63 3.72
N SER A 191 -17.06 -10.16 4.87
CA SER A 191 -17.59 -10.54 6.19
C SER A 191 -17.58 -9.32 7.13
N ASP A 192 -18.22 -9.46 8.30
CA ASP A 192 -18.25 -8.39 9.31
C ASP A 192 -16.85 -8.05 9.85
N ASP A 193 -15.95 -9.04 9.88
CA ASP A 193 -14.59 -8.89 10.41
C ASP A 193 -13.61 -8.40 9.34
N GLU A 194 -13.71 -8.95 8.12
CA GLU A 194 -12.70 -8.78 7.07
C GLU A 194 -13.29 -8.78 5.66
N ILE A 195 -12.66 -7.98 4.79
CA ILE A 195 -12.87 -7.97 3.34
C ILE A 195 -11.57 -8.39 2.66
N VAL A 196 -11.62 -9.43 1.83
CA VAL A 196 -10.43 -10.01 1.18
C VAL A 196 -10.41 -9.63 -0.30
N ILE A 197 -9.27 -9.13 -0.76
CA ILE A 197 -9.05 -8.67 -2.14
C ILE A 197 -7.79 -9.35 -2.70
N ASP A 198 -7.94 -10.09 -3.79
CA ASP A 198 -6.81 -10.63 -4.54
C ASP A 198 -6.16 -9.51 -5.36
N LEU A 199 -4.82 -9.48 -5.37
CA LEU A 199 -4.01 -8.51 -6.12
C LEU A 199 -3.26 -9.22 -7.25
N ARG A 200 -3.35 -8.69 -8.46
CA ARG A 200 -2.49 -9.10 -9.58
C ARG A 200 -2.05 -7.88 -10.36
N GLY A 201 -0.85 -7.90 -10.91
CA GLY A 201 -0.42 -6.80 -11.75
C GLY A 201 0.83 -7.07 -12.53
N THR A 202 1.18 -6.08 -13.33
CA THR A 202 2.44 -6.04 -14.07
C THR A 202 3.12 -4.72 -13.82
N MET A 203 4.45 -4.73 -13.81
CA MET A 203 5.26 -3.51 -13.73
C MET A 203 6.21 -3.40 -14.91
N LYS A 204 6.46 -2.17 -15.35
CA LYS A 204 7.43 -1.85 -16.39
C LYS A 204 8.12 -0.52 -16.11
N SER A 205 9.42 -0.46 -16.34
CA SER A 205 10.17 0.81 -16.34
C SER A 205 9.78 1.65 -17.55
N LYS A 206 9.38 2.91 -17.34
CA LYS A 206 9.19 3.94 -18.38
C LYS A 206 10.48 4.70 -18.71
N SER A 207 11.45 4.71 -17.79
CA SER A 207 12.76 5.33 -17.99
C SER A 207 13.87 4.53 -17.31
N GLY A 208 15.12 4.71 -17.75
CA GLY A 208 16.28 4.07 -17.15
C GLY A 208 16.52 2.63 -17.60
N MET A 209 16.92 1.76 -16.67
CA MET A 209 17.19 0.35 -16.94
C MET A 209 15.88 -0.38 -17.25
N SER A 210 15.86 -1.19 -18.32
CA SER A 210 14.69 -2.00 -18.65
C SER A 210 14.42 -3.00 -17.52
N MET A 211 13.32 -2.76 -16.83
CA MET A 211 12.77 -3.63 -15.80
C MET A 211 11.33 -3.98 -16.14
N THR A 212 11.00 -5.26 -16.02
CA THR A 212 9.62 -5.74 -16.09
C THR A 212 9.37 -6.72 -14.97
N GLY A 213 8.12 -6.87 -14.56
CA GLY A 213 7.82 -7.83 -13.50
C GLY A 213 6.34 -8.12 -13.38
N ASN A 214 6.05 -9.19 -12.67
CA ASN A 214 4.68 -9.54 -12.28
C ASN A 214 4.51 -9.28 -10.78
N ILE A 215 3.29 -8.89 -10.41
CA ILE A 215 2.89 -8.61 -9.05
C ILE A 215 1.75 -9.58 -8.72
N THR A 216 1.83 -10.25 -7.58
CA THR A 216 0.74 -11.07 -7.03
C THR A 216 0.62 -10.77 -5.55
N GLY A 217 -0.58 -10.84 -5.00
CA GLY A 217 -0.75 -10.58 -3.59
C GLY A 217 -2.17 -10.73 -3.10
N GLU A 218 -2.36 -10.36 -1.85
CA GLU A 218 -3.63 -10.34 -1.16
C GLU A 218 -3.65 -9.11 -0.25
N MET A 219 -4.81 -8.49 -0.12
CA MET A 219 -5.09 -7.40 0.78
C MET A 219 -6.30 -7.75 1.63
N ILE A 220 -6.19 -7.49 2.92
CA ILE A 220 -7.27 -7.65 3.89
C ILE A 220 -7.62 -6.27 4.42
N LEU A 221 -8.87 -5.88 4.26
CA LEU A 221 -9.44 -4.69 4.87
C LEU A 221 -10.24 -5.07 6.11
N ASP A 222 -10.31 -4.16 7.07
CA ASP A 222 -11.23 -4.25 8.20
C ASP A 222 -12.68 -4.17 7.71
N GLY A 223 -13.53 -5.09 8.17
CA GLY A 223 -14.91 -5.22 7.68
C GLY A 223 -15.79 -4.00 7.97
N GLN A 224 -15.48 -3.22 9.01
CA GLN A 224 -16.29 -2.07 9.40
C GLN A 224 -15.78 -0.77 8.76
N THR A 225 -14.48 -0.52 8.90
CA THR A 225 -13.81 0.72 8.48
C THR A 225 -13.34 0.68 7.03
N HIS A 226 -13.24 -0.51 6.43
CA HIS A 226 -12.63 -0.76 5.12
C HIS A 226 -11.20 -0.22 5.00
N TYR A 227 -10.53 0.00 6.14
CA TYR A 227 -9.14 0.41 6.18
C TYR A 227 -8.23 -0.81 6.14
N ASN A 228 -7.01 -0.66 5.64
CA ASN A 228 -6.08 -1.78 5.47
C ASN A 228 -5.77 -2.42 6.83
N LYS A 229 -6.00 -3.73 6.97
CA LYS A 229 -5.49 -4.56 8.07
C LYS A 229 -4.18 -5.21 7.68
N SER A 230 -4.11 -5.79 6.49
CA SER A 230 -2.87 -6.38 5.99
C SER A 230 -2.76 -6.32 4.48
N VAL A 231 -1.53 -6.30 3.99
CA VAL A 231 -1.20 -6.40 2.57
C VAL A 231 0.02 -7.27 2.41
N LYS A 232 -0.10 -8.31 1.60
CA LYS A 232 1.03 -9.11 1.15
C LYS A 232 1.15 -9.00 -0.35
N MET A 233 2.31 -8.59 -0.84
CA MET A 233 2.61 -8.52 -2.27
C MET A 233 3.97 -9.16 -2.55
N ASP A 234 3.99 -10.03 -3.55
CA ASP A 234 5.19 -10.62 -4.11
C ASP A 234 5.40 -10.08 -5.53
N PHE A 235 6.65 -9.72 -5.80
CA PHE A 235 7.11 -9.12 -7.04
C PHE A 235 8.17 -10.05 -7.63
N ASP A 236 7.95 -10.55 -8.84
CA ASP A 236 9.01 -11.19 -9.64
C ASP A 236 9.49 -10.17 -10.67
N MET A 237 10.51 -9.39 -10.30
CA MET A 237 11.11 -8.40 -11.17
C MET A 237 12.24 -9.01 -11.99
N LYS A 238 12.42 -8.54 -13.22
CA LYS A 238 13.55 -8.89 -14.09
C LYS A 238 14.30 -7.62 -14.48
N ALA A 239 15.59 -7.59 -14.17
CA ALA A 239 16.51 -6.53 -14.59
C ALA A 239 17.69 -7.18 -15.32
N GLN A 240 17.96 -6.75 -16.56
CA GLN A 240 19.06 -7.28 -17.38
C GLN A 240 19.08 -8.82 -17.51
N GLY A 241 17.91 -9.47 -17.48
CA GLY A 241 17.76 -10.92 -17.56
C GLY A 241 17.92 -11.67 -16.24
N GLN A 242 18.24 -11.00 -15.14
CA GLN A 242 18.27 -11.59 -13.80
C GLN A 242 16.94 -11.35 -13.08
N SER A 243 16.41 -12.39 -12.42
CA SER A 243 15.24 -12.25 -11.55
C SER A 243 15.66 -11.71 -10.19
N ILE A 244 14.90 -10.73 -9.70
CA ILE A 244 15.06 -10.08 -8.41
C ILE A 244 13.70 -10.20 -7.71
N PRO A 245 13.45 -11.29 -6.97
CA PRO A 245 12.21 -11.41 -6.21
C PRO A 245 12.18 -10.35 -5.12
N MET A 246 11.02 -9.76 -4.87
CA MET A 246 10.79 -8.85 -3.76
C MET A 246 9.47 -9.20 -3.09
N SER A 247 9.41 -9.14 -1.77
CA SER A 247 8.19 -9.38 -1.01
C SER A 247 7.94 -8.20 -0.08
N ILE A 248 6.70 -7.74 -0.03
CA ILE A 248 6.23 -6.68 0.85
C ILE A 248 5.12 -7.29 1.71
N VAL A 249 5.27 -7.18 3.02
CA VAL A 249 4.22 -7.50 3.99
C VAL A 249 3.97 -6.25 4.82
N MET A 250 2.72 -5.84 4.92
CA MET A 250 2.28 -4.74 5.76
C MET A 250 1.17 -5.24 6.67
N GLU A 251 1.26 -4.92 7.94
CA GLU A 251 0.25 -5.21 8.95
C GLU A 251 -0.11 -3.91 9.66
N THR A 252 -1.39 -3.66 9.83
CA THR A 252 -1.91 -2.45 10.45
C THR A 252 -2.80 -2.83 11.62
N THR A 253 -2.57 -2.18 12.76
CA THR A 253 -3.34 -2.36 13.98
C THR A 253 -3.88 -1.02 14.47
N LYS A 254 -5.13 -1.00 14.95
CA LYS A 254 -5.69 0.18 15.64
C LYS A 254 -5.09 0.21 17.05
N GLU A 255 -4.55 1.36 17.46
CA GLU A 255 -4.08 1.58 18.83
C GLU A 255 -5.31 1.78 19.75
N GLU A 256 -5.32 1.11 20.91
CA GLU A 256 -6.39 1.20 21.92
C GLU A 256 -6.33 2.47 22.77
#